data_AF-A0A1F8X5R0-F1
#
_entry.id   AF-A0A1F8X5R0-F1
#
_cell.length_a   1.000
_cell.length_b   1.000
_cell.length_c   1.000
_cell.angle_alpha   90.00
_cell.angle_beta   90.00
_cell.angle_gamma   90.00
#
_symmetry.space_group_name_H-M   'P 1'
#
loop_
_entity.id
_entity.type
_entity.pdbx_description
1 polymer ?
#
loop_
_entity_poly.entity_id
_entity_poly.type
_entity_poly.pdbx_seq_one_letter_code
_entity_poly.pdbx_strand_id
1 'polypeptide(L)'
;MATGTKFTLYAYLLADSTNSVADTYYIAAALVPKTGPADYSLGSFAFKDLQTNVTSTVNVTADMEYGAPPLEAALGWESGDLSKHGIYETFFKEFSFTFMPANLVEAYNTMDRAIAGESIDLTTYAPPSGSSGNDLGMYYAAFSVDTTGLDSDYTMHFDLYNSKAQKKLPGLSINDFAPFSHDAESGHSVPEPSTILLLGSGLLGLFWRKFLRK
;
A
#
# COMPACT_ATOMS: atom_id res chain seq x y z
N MET A 1 24.68 -4.38 -1.14
CA MET A 1 24.27 -5.59 -0.38
C MET A 1 22.79 -5.42 -0.18
N ALA A 2 21.94 -6.15 -0.91
CA ALA A 2 20.48 -6.00 -0.88
C ALA A 2 19.94 -5.84 0.56
N THR A 3 19.21 -4.75 0.81
CA THR A 3 18.55 -4.43 2.10
C THR A 3 17.14 -5.01 2.17
N GLY A 4 16.73 -5.75 1.15
CA GLY A 4 15.38 -6.25 0.98
C GLY A 4 14.90 -7.14 2.12
N THR A 5 13.60 -7.08 2.37
CA THR A 5 12.88 -7.84 3.40
C THR A 5 11.85 -8.77 2.78
N LYS A 6 11.40 -9.74 3.57
CA LYS A 6 10.23 -10.56 3.27
C LYS A 6 9.08 -10.12 4.14
N PHE A 7 7.92 -9.88 3.54
CA PHE A 7 6.73 -9.44 4.26
C PHE A 7 5.47 -9.95 3.55
N THR A 8 4.33 -9.82 4.23
CA THR A 8 3.02 -10.09 3.61
C THR A 8 2.28 -8.77 3.43
N LEU A 9 1.99 -8.43 2.18
CA LEU A 9 1.16 -7.31 1.79
C LEU A 9 -0.31 -7.74 1.86
N TYR A 10 -1.15 -6.95 2.53
CA TYR A 10 -2.59 -7.19 2.62
C TYR A 10 -3.35 -6.07 1.90
N ALA A 11 -4.22 -6.46 0.99
CA ALA A 11 -5.24 -5.60 0.42
C ALA A 11 -6.54 -5.84 1.18
N TYR A 12 -7.29 -4.78 1.48
CA TYR A 12 -8.55 -4.83 2.20
C TYR A 12 -9.68 -4.22 1.37
N LEU A 13 -10.89 -4.75 1.54
CA LEU A 13 -12.08 -4.30 0.83
C LEU A 13 -13.28 -4.27 1.79
N LEU A 14 -13.82 -3.08 2.01
CA LEU A 14 -15.21 -2.90 2.43
C LEU A 14 -16.06 -2.82 1.16
N ALA A 15 -16.86 -3.86 0.90
CA ALA A 15 -17.66 -3.92 -0.31
C ALA A 15 -18.92 -3.05 -0.19
N ASP A 16 -19.22 -2.27 -1.22
CA ASP A 16 -20.41 -1.44 -1.32
C ASP A 16 -21.00 -1.42 -2.75
N SER A 17 -21.83 -0.42 -3.07
CA SER A 17 -22.44 -0.28 -4.40
C SER A 17 -21.45 0.02 -5.54
N THR A 18 -20.25 0.48 -5.21
CA THR A 18 -19.20 0.95 -6.11
C THR A 18 -18.04 -0.04 -6.25
N ASN A 19 -17.83 -0.92 -5.27
CA ASN A 19 -16.77 -1.93 -5.25
C ASN A 19 -17.29 -3.25 -4.64
N SER A 20 -16.94 -4.38 -5.26
CA SER A 20 -17.40 -5.71 -4.82
C SER A 20 -16.30 -6.75 -4.95
N VAL A 21 -16.48 -7.90 -4.30
CA VAL A 21 -15.56 -9.05 -4.43
C VAL A 21 -15.50 -9.63 -5.85
N ALA A 22 -16.49 -9.33 -6.69
CA ALA A 22 -16.53 -9.75 -8.09
C ALA A 22 -15.74 -8.81 -9.02
N ASP A 23 -15.37 -7.62 -8.57
CA ASP A 23 -14.56 -6.69 -9.34
C ASP A 23 -13.10 -7.18 -9.43
N THR A 24 -12.42 -6.81 -10.51
CA THR A 24 -10.96 -6.98 -10.62
C THR A 24 -10.25 -5.79 -9.97
N TYR A 25 -9.23 -6.11 -9.18
CA TYR A 25 -8.35 -5.17 -8.49
C TYR A 25 -6.92 -5.34 -8.97
N TYR A 26 -6.10 -4.33 -8.71
CA TYR A 26 -4.71 -4.29 -9.11
C TYR A 26 -3.85 -3.78 -7.97
N ILE A 27 -2.70 -4.41 -7.78
CA ILE A 27 -1.59 -3.87 -7.01
C ILE A 27 -0.55 -3.37 -8.01
N ALA A 28 -0.28 -2.06 -8.04
CA ALA A 28 0.89 -1.53 -8.73
C ALA A 28 2.07 -1.59 -7.78
N ALA A 29 3.17 -2.22 -8.21
CA ALA A 29 4.45 -2.22 -7.52
C ALA A 29 5.41 -1.31 -8.30
N ALA A 30 5.88 -0.22 -7.69
CA ALA A 30 6.75 0.78 -8.30
C ALA A 30 8.08 0.88 -7.57
N LEU A 31 9.17 1.10 -8.31
CA LEU A 31 10.51 1.23 -7.75
C LEU A 31 10.73 2.62 -7.13
N VAL A 32 11.31 2.67 -5.93
CA VAL A 32 11.64 3.92 -5.22
C VAL A 32 13.07 3.86 -4.67
N PRO A 33 13.88 4.93 -4.76
CA PRO A 33 13.58 6.23 -5.34
C PRO A 33 13.42 6.16 -6.86
N LYS A 34 12.83 7.23 -7.43
CA LYS A 34 12.63 7.39 -8.88
C LYS A 34 13.92 7.05 -9.62
N THR A 35 13.84 6.03 -10.46
CA THR A 35 14.98 5.55 -11.25
C THR A 35 14.56 5.14 -12.64
N GLY A 36 15.45 5.39 -13.59
CA GLY A 36 15.39 4.90 -14.95
C GLY A 36 15.22 6.00 -16.01
N PRO A 37 15.08 5.59 -17.29
CA PRO A 37 15.30 4.21 -17.76
C PRO A 37 16.76 3.77 -17.53
N ALA A 38 16.96 2.49 -17.22
CA ALA A 38 18.27 1.93 -16.90
C ALA A 38 18.57 0.73 -17.83
N ASP A 39 19.82 0.60 -18.27
CA ASP A 39 20.31 -0.49 -19.12
C ASP A 39 21.10 -1.55 -18.33
N TYR A 40 21.17 -1.40 -17.01
CA TYR A 40 21.77 -2.35 -16.07
C TYR A 40 20.71 -2.99 -15.18
N SER A 41 21.06 -4.08 -14.50
CA SER A 41 20.12 -4.75 -13.58
C SER A 41 19.95 -3.93 -12.30
N LEU A 42 18.70 -3.68 -11.91
CA LEU A 42 18.31 -3.09 -10.61
C LEU A 42 17.87 -4.17 -9.61
N GLY A 43 18.11 -5.44 -9.93
CA GLY A 43 17.69 -6.59 -9.14
C GLY A 43 16.29 -7.11 -9.49
N SER A 44 15.73 -7.92 -8.60
CA SER A 44 14.42 -8.54 -8.75
C SER A 44 13.70 -8.72 -7.41
N PHE A 45 12.38 -8.86 -7.47
CA PHE A 45 11.57 -9.25 -6.32
C PHE A 45 10.64 -10.40 -6.69
N ALA A 46 10.23 -11.19 -5.69
CA ALA A 46 9.19 -12.20 -5.87
C ALA A 46 7.86 -11.68 -5.30
N PHE A 47 6.79 -11.85 -6.06
CA PHE A 47 5.43 -11.53 -5.68
C PHE A 47 4.60 -12.81 -5.76
N LYS A 48 4.11 -13.27 -4.61
CA LYS A 48 3.31 -14.48 -4.51
C LYS A 48 1.92 -14.16 -4.03
N ASP A 49 0.93 -14.47 -4.85
CA ASP A 49 -0.47 -14.47 -4.43
C ASP A 49 -0.72 -15.70 -3.54
N LEU A 50 -1.05 -15.46 -2.26
CA LEU A 50 -1.29 -16.53 -1.29
C LEU A 50 -2.63 -17.23 -1.52
N GLN A 51 -3.55 -16.58 -2.24
CA GLN A 51 -4.85 -17.11 -2.59
C GLN A 51 -4.76 -18.16 -3.70
N THR A 52 -4.02 -17.86 -4.76
CA THR A 52 -3.85 -18.76 -5.92
C THR A 52 -2.59 -19.62 -5.82
N ASN A 53 -1.71 -19.32 -4.86
CA ASN A 53 -0.39 -19.93 -4.69
C ASN A 53 0.54 -19.74 -5.91
N VAL A 54 0.23 -18.77 -6.79
CA VAL A 54 1.04 -18.40 -7.95
C VAL A 54 2.14 -17.43 -7.50
N THR A 55 3.37 -17.68 -7.95
CA THR A 55 4.53 -16.82 -7.67
C THR A 55 5.09 -16.26 -8.97
N SER A 56 5.34 -14.96 -9.00
CA SER A 56 6.01 -14.25 -10.09
C SER A 56 7.32 -13.68 -9.57
N THR A 57 8.44 -14.08 -10.18
CA THR A 57 9.72 -13.37 -10.01
C THR A 57 9.79 -12.27 -11.05
N VAL A 58 9.99 -11.03 -10.62
CA VAL A 58 9.97 -9.84 -11.45
C VAL A 58 11.34 -9.19 -11.42
N ASN A 59 12.05 -9.22 -12.55
CA ASN A 59 13.28 -8.47 -12.74
C ASN A 59 12.94 -7.03 -13.08
N VAL A 60 13.49 -6.08 -12.32
CA VAL A 60 13.04 -4.68 -12.38
C VAL A 60 13.19 -4.08 -13.77
N THR A 61 14.34 -4.25 -14.42
CA THR A 61 14.59 -3.61 -15.72
C THR A 61 14.11 -4.41 -16.92
N ALA A 62 13.74 -5.68 -16.74
CA ALA A 62 13.30 -6.55 -17.84
C ALA A 62 11.79 -6.82 -17.85
N ASP A 63 11.15 -6.89 -16.68
CA ASP A 63 9.77 -7.34 -16.53
C ASP A 63 8.79 -6.21 -16.14
N MET A 64 9.33 -5.05 -15.72
CA MET A 64 8.56 -3.85 -15.36
C MET A 64 8.54 -2.83 -16.51
N GLU A 65 7.49 -2.01 -16.54
CA GLU A 65 7.33 -0.93 -17.50
C GLU A 65 7.87 0.38 -16.91
N TYR A 66 8.51 1.23 -17.71
CA TYR A 66 8.95 2.55 -17.27
C TYR A 66 7.88 3.59 -17.59
N GLY A 67 7.31 4.24 -16.56
CA GLY A 67 6.23 5.22 -16.69
C GLY A 67 5.63 5.61 -15.34
N ALA A 68 4.40 6.12 -15.35
CA ALA A 68 3.66 6.44 -14.13
C ALA A 68 2.50 5.43 -13.96
N PRO A 69 2.40 4.72 -12.82
CA PRO A 69 1.23 3.90 -12.50
C PRO A 69 0.04 4.78 -12.05
N PRO A 70 -1.21 4.31 -12.24
CA PRO A 70 -1.61 3.20 -13.12
C PRO A 70 -1.35 3.55 -14.59
N LEU A 71 -1.10 2.56 -15.45
CA LEU A 71 -0.72 2.77 -16.86
C LEU A 71 -1.67 3.76 -17.57
N GLU A 72 -1.20 4.99 -17.78
CA GLU A 72 -2.00 6.10 -18.31
C GLU A 72 -2.33 6.00 -19.80
N ALA A 73 -1.87 4.97 -20.52
CA ALA A 73 -2.16 4.79 -21.94
C ALA A 73 -3.67 4.75 -22.25
N ALA A 74 -4.54 4.60 -21.24
CA ALA A 74 -5.99 4.60 -21.36
C ALA A 74 -6.70 5.86 -20.81
N LEU A 75 -6.01 6.87 -20.24
CA LEU A 75 -6.67 7.92 -19.44
C LEU A 75 -6.29 9.33 -19.90
N GLY A 76 -7.22 10.01 -20.56
CA GLY A 76 -7.16 11.46 -20.77
C GLY A 76 -7.48 12.20 -19.45
N TRP A 77 -6.62 13.15 -19.08
CA TRP A 77 -6.79 14.04 -17.93
C TRP A 77 -8.07 14.86 -18.05
N GLU A 78 -8.93 14.86 -17.03
CA GLU A 78 -10.11 15.74 -16.96
C GLU A 78 -10.12 16.65 -15.74
N SER A 79 -10.86 17.76 -15.88
CA SER A 79 -11.06 18.75 -14.83
C SER A 79 -11.79 18.12 -13.64
N GLY A 80 -11.06 17.83 -12.57
CA GLY A 80 -11.56 17.17 -11.36
C GLY A 80 -10.68 16.02 -10.89
N ASP A 81 -9.77 15.54 -11.74
CA ASP A 81 -8.76 14.56 -11.35
C ASP A 81 -7.74 15.22 -10.38
N LEU A 82 -7.36 14.51 -9.31
CA LEU A 82 -6.20 14.92 -8.51
C LEU A 82 -4.96 14.97 -9.40
N SER A 83 -4.00 15.83 -9.05
CA SER A 83 -2.70 15.84 -9.72
C SER A 83 -2.10 14.43 -9.68
N LYS A 84 -1.51 13.98 -10.78
CA LYS A 84 -0.88 12.66 -10.91
C LYS A 84 -0.03 12.38 -9.66
N HIS A 85 -0.42 11.40 -8.85
CA HIS A 85 0.19 11.17 -7.54
C HIS A 85 1.54 10.42 -7.61
N GLY A 86 2.05 10.17 -8.81
CA GLY A 86 3.48 10.03 -9.07
C GLY A 86 3.89 11.10 -10.08
N ILE A 87 4.43 12.25 -9.62
CA ILE A 87 4.97 13.28 -10.54
C ILE A 87 6.22 12.81 -11.31
N TYR A 88 6.61 11.55 -11.14
CA TYR A 88 7.85 11.00 -11.62
C TYR A 88 7.66 9.60 -12.19
N GLU A 89 8.02 9.42 -13.45
CA GLU A 89 8.12 8.12 -14.09
C GLU A 89 9.16 7.23 -13.39
N THR A 90 8.84 5.96 -13.21
CA THR A 90 9.76 4.94 -12.72
C THR A 90 9.38 3.55 -13.25
N PHE A 91 10.13 2.52 -12.90
CA PHE A 91 9.77 1.14 -13.21
C PHE A 91 8.58 0.71 -12.35
N PHE A 92 7.49 0.24 -12.97
CA PHE A 92 6.33 -0.30 -12.29
C PHE A 92 5.79 -1.60 -12.92
N LYS A 93 5.09 -2.41 -12.12
CA LYS A 93 4.37 -3.61 -12.57
C LYS A 93 3.02 -3.69 -11.89
N GLU A 94 1.98 -4.02 -12.64
CA GLU A 94 0.63 -4.21 -12.11
C GLU A 94 0.30 -5.71 -11.97
N PHE A 95 -0.24 -6.09 -10.80
CA PHE A 95 -0.69 -7.45 -10.51
C PHE A 95 -2.21 -7.46 -10.32
N SER A 96 -2.94 -8.10 -11.23
CA SER A 96 -4.39 -8.22 -11.12
C SER A 96 -4.80 -9.33 -10.15
N PHE A 97 -5.85 -9.11 -9.37
CA PHE A 97 -6.43 -10.11 -8.49
C PHE A 97 -7.94 -9.88 -8.26
N THR A 98 -8.59 -10.82 -7.57
CA THR A 98 -9.95 -10.69 -7.05
C THR A 98 -9.98 -11.14 -5.59
N PHE A 99 -10.87 -10.55 -4.80
CA PHE A 99 -11.08 -10.96 -3.41
C PHE A 99 -11.84 -12.29 -3.36
N MET A 100 -11.41 -13.21 -2.49
CA MET A 100 -12.16 -14.41 -2.19
C MET A 100 -13.28 -14.13 -1.18
N PRO A 101 -14.54 -14.52 -1.45
CA PRO A 101 -15.64 -14.37 -0.48
C PRO A 101 -15.40 -15.10 0.85
N ALA A 102 -14.55 -16.12 0.86
CA ALA A 102 -14.17 -16.86 2.06
C ALA A 102 -13.16 -16.11 2.96
N ASN A 103 -12.45 -15.11 2.41
CA ASN A 103 -11.46 -14.31 3.14
C ASN A 103 -12.14 -13.10 3.76
N LEU A 104 -13.07 -13.35 4.69
CA LEU A 104 -13.84 -12.33 5.39
C LEU A 104 -13.39 -12.24 6.85
N VAL A 105 -13.07 -11.04 7.30
CA VAL A 105 -12.69 -10.71 8.69
C VAL A 105 -13.62 -9.65 9.26
N GLU A 106 -13.59 -9.48 10.58
CA GLU A 106 -14.30 -8.38 11.22
C GLU A 106 -13.74 -7.05 10.69
N ALA A 107 -14.62 -6.10 10.39
CA ALA A 107 -14.18 -4.81 9.87
C ALA A 107 -13.47 -4.01 10.97
N TYR A 108 -12.33 -3.43 10.66
CA TYR A 108 -11.59 -2.55 11.55
C TYR A 108 -10.92 -1.42 10.76
N ASN A 109 -10.55 -0.35 11.46
CA ASN A 109 -9.78 0.73 10.87
C ASN A 109 -8.32 0.28 10.66
N THR A 110 -7.93 0.12 9.39
CA THR A 110 -6.58 -0.35 9.02
C THR A 110 -5.47 0.62 9.44
N MET A 111 -5.76 1.92 9.51
CA MET A 111 -4.82 2.94 9.99
C MET A 111 -4.57 2.80 11.49
N ASP A 112 -5.63 2.66 12.27
CA ASP A 112 -5.51 2.53 13.73
C ASP A 112 -4.75 1.25 14.10
N ARG A 113 -5.04 0.14 13.41
CA ARG A 113 -4.30 -1.12 13.58
C ARG A 113 -2.82 -0.96 13.25
N ALA A 114 -2.52 -0.29 12.13
CA ALA A 114 -1.14 -0.05 11.71
C ALA A 114 -0.36 0.82 12.71
N ILE A 115 -0.99 1.87 13.26
CA ILE A 115 -0.40 2.71 14.31
C ILE A 115 -0.15 1.91 15.60
N ALA A 116 -1.08 1.02 15.96
CA ALA A 116 -0.95 0.17 17.15
C ALA A 116 0.11 -0.94 17.00
N GLY A 117 0.50 -1.26 15.76
CA GLY A 117 1.46 -2.35 15.48
C GLY A 117 0.93 -3.74 15.84
N GLU A 118 -0.41 -3.89 15.89
CA GLU A 118 -1.04 -5.15 16.26
C GLU A 118 -0.94 -6.18 15.12
N SER A 119 -0.94 -7.45 15.50
CA SER A 119 -1.01 -8.54 14.53
C SER A 119 -2.32 -8.51 13.76
N ILE A 120 -2.27 -8.93 12.50
CA ILE A 120 -3.46 -9.03 11.65
C ILE A 120 -4.29 -10.21 12.12
N ASP A 121 -5.49 -9.91 12.63
CA ASP A 121 -6.48 -10.94 12.93
C ASP A 121 -7.13 -11.41 11.61
N LEU A 122 -6.90 -12.67 11.27
CA LEU A 122 -7.48 -13.34 10.11
C LEU A 122 -8.51 -14.40 10.53
N THR A 123 -9.02 -14.33 11.76
CA THR A 123 -10.12 -15.19 12.19
C THR A 123 -11.33 -14.94 11.29
N THR A 124 -11.89 -16.04 10.79
CA THR A 124 -13.02 -15.98 9.87
C THR A 124 -14.21 -15.33 10.57
N TYR A 125 -14.71 -14.26 9.98
CA TYR A 125 -15.87 -13.55 10.48
C TYR A 125 -17.16 -14.06 9.82
N ALA A 126 -18.17 -14.31 10.64
CA ALA A 126 -19.51 -14.64 10.19
C ALA A 126 -20.45 -13.51 10.60
N PRO A 127 -20.88 -12.64 9.66
CA PRO A 127 -21.72 -11.50 9.99
C PRO A 127 -23.05 -11.98 10.60
N PRO A 128 -23.50 -11.39 11.72
CA PRO A 128 -24.81 -11.68 12.29
C PRO A 128 -25.95 -11.55 11.28
N SER A 129 -27.02 -12.31 11.47
CA SER A 129 -28.22 -12.18 10.62
C SER A 129 -28.76 -10.75 10.67
N GLY A 130 -28.97 -10.14 9.50
CA GLY A 130 -29.44 -8.76 9.37
C GLY A 130 -28.35 -7.69 9.39
N SER A 131 -27.07 -8.07 9.38
CA SER A 131 -25.94 -7.13 9.29
C SER A 131 -25.99 -6.29 8.01
N SER A 132 -25.50 -5.05 8.09
CA SER A 132 -25.43 -4.11 6.97
C SER A 132 -24.23 -3.18 7.12
N GLY A 133 -23.77 -2.56 6.04
CA GLY A 133 -22.60 -1.67 6.07
C GLY A 133 -21.36 -2.40 6.63
N ASN A 134 -20.64 -1.75 7.54
CA ASN A 134 -19.41 -2.29 8.12
C ASN A 134 -19.62 -3.58 8.94
N ASP A 135 -20.83 -3.83 9.42
CA ASP A 135 -21.15 -5.06 10.17
C ASP A 135 -21.12 -6.31 9.27
N LEU A 136 -21.09 -6.14 7.95
CA LEU A 136 -20.89 -7.22 6.97
C LEU A 136 -19.45 -7.76 6.99
N GLY A 137 -18.51 -7.06 7.63
CA GLY A 137 -17.10 -7.40 7.66
C GLY A 137 -16.32 -6.78 6.51
N MET A 138 -15.04 -7.16 6.43
CA MET A 138 -14.08 -6.67 5.46
C MET A 138 -13.39 -7.84 4.78
N TYR A 139 -13.28 -7.81 3.46
CA TYR A 139 -12.56 -8.83 2.72
C TYR A 139 -11.06 -8.54 2.69
N TYR A 140 -10.24 -9.57 2.59
CA TYR A 140 -8.80 -9.42 2.40
C TYR A 140 -8.24 -10.30 1.28
N ALA A 141 -7.17 -9.81 0.66
CA ALA A 141 -6.27 -10.59 -0.19
C ALA A 141 -4.84 -10.41 0.33
N ALA A 142 -4.05 -11.48 0.32
CA ALA A 142 -2.72 -11.50 0.93
C ALA A 142 -1.67 -11.95 -0.08
N PHE A 143 -0.53 -11.26 -0.07
CA PHE A 143 0.56 -11.46 -1.01
C PHE A 143 1.87 -11.56 -0.25
N SER A 144 2.61 -12.65 -0.43
CA SER A 144 3.98 -12.75 0.09
C SER A 144 4.91 -12.03 -0.88
N VAL A 145 5.62 -11.02 -0.38
CA VAL A 145 6.59 -10.24 -1.14
C VAL A 145 7.99 -10.51 -0.60
N ASP A 146 8.92 -10.79 -1.50
CA ASP A 146 10.33 -11.01 -1.20
C ASP A 146 11.18 -10.05 -2.03
N THR A 147 11.69 -9.00 -1.38
CA THR A 147 12.54 -7.98 -2.02
C THR A 147 14.03 -8.26 -1.84
N THR A 148 14.43 -9.41 -1.29
CA THR A 148 15.85 -9.70 -0.99
C THR A 148 16.75 -9.76 -2.23
N GLY A 149 16.16 -9.92 -3.43
CA GLY A 149 16.87 -9.85 -4.71
C GLY A 149 16.99 -8.44 -5.31
N LEU A 150 16.40 -7.43 -4.65
CA LEU A 150 16.40 -6.04 -5.11
C LEU A 150 17.73 -5.38 -4.75
N ASP A 151 18.24 -4.50 -5.60
CA ASP A 151 19.41 -3.70 -5.25
C ASP A 151 19.09 -2.83 -4.01
N SER A 152 20.05 -2.74 -3.08
CA SER A 152 19.90 -2.11 -1.77
C SER A 152 19.61 -0.63 -1.79
N ASP A 153 19.89 0.01 -2.91
CA ASP A 153 19.61 1.43 -3.09
C ASP A 153 18.13 1.68 -3.43
N TYR A 154 17.33 0.62 -3.59
CA TYR A 154 15.92 0.68 -3.95
C TYR A 154 15.01 -0.10 -3.01
N THR A 155 13.74 0.30 -3.08
CA THR A 155 12.61 -0.23 -2.34
C THR A 155 11.41 -0.33 -3.29
N MET A 156 10.40 -1.09 -2.90
CA MET A 156 9.14 -1.21 -3.64
C MET A 156 8.04 -0.43 -2.93
N HIS A 157 7.37 0.44 -3.68
CA HIS A 157 6.13 1.10 -3.30
C HIS A 157 4.94 0.35 -3.89
N PHE A 158 3.84 0.25 -3.14
CA PHE A 158 2.65 -0.48 -3.55
C PHE A 158 1.40 0.39 -3.47
N ASP A 159 0.66 0.44 -4.57
CA ASP A 159 -0.65 1.10 -4.65
C ASP A 159 -1.74 0.09 -4.99
N LEU A 160 -2.93 0.28 -4.42
CA LEU A 160 -4.11 -0.54 -4.66
C LEU A 160 -5.20 0.27 -5.39
N TYR A 161 -5.76 -0.29 -6.45
CA TYR A 161 -6.90 0.30 -7.16
C TYR A 161 -7.77 -0.79 -7.80
N ASN A 162 -8.98 -0.42 -8.25
CA ASN A 162 -9.89 -1.33 -8.95
C ASN A 162 -9.94 -1.04 -10.46
N SER A 163 -10.45 -2.00 -11.23
CA SER A 163 -10.65 -1.87 -12.69
C SER A 163 -11.63 -0.73 -13.07
N LYS A 164 -12.46 -0.25 -12.14
CA LYS A 164 -13.32 0.92 -12.38
C LYS A 164 -12.51 2.23 -12.38
N ALA A 165 -11.43 2.31 -11.61
CA ALA A 165 -10.43 3.37 -11.70
C ALA A 165 -9.72 3.35 -13.07
N GLN A 166 -9.53 2.18 -13.69
CA GLN A 166 -9.04 2.07 -15.07
C GLN A 166 -10.09 2.46 -16.14
N LYS A 167 -11.40 2.40 -15.84
CA LYS A 167 -12.49 2.58 -16.82
C LYS A 167 -13.30 3.87 -16.68
N LYS A 168 -12.97 4.75 -15.72
CA LYS A 168 -13.58 6.08 -15.55
C LYS A 168 -15.12 6.04 -15.58
N LEU A 169 -15.75 5.47 -14.54
CA LEU A 169 -17.19 5.61 -14.36
C LEU A 169 -17.50 7.04 -13.85
N PRO A 170 -18.50 7.75 -14.42
CA PRO A 170 -18.92 9.05 -13.89
C PRO A 170 -19.40 8.91 -12.44
N GLY A 171 -18.78 9.67 -11.52
CA GLY A 171 -19.04 9.63 -10.08
C GLY A 171 -18.05 8.80 -9.27
N LEU A 172 -17.10 8.10 -9.90
CA LEU A 172 -15.99 7.45 -9.19
C LEU A 172 -14.90 8.47 -8.91
N SER A 173 -14.85 8.96 -7.68
CA SER A 173 -13.75 9.77 -7.20
C SER A 173 -12.69 8.84 -6.63
N ILE A 174 -11.48 8.84 -7.20
CA ILE A 174 -10.29 8.20 -6.59
C ILE A 174 -9.85 9.08 -5.41
N ASN A 175 -10.75 9.28 -4.45
CA ASN A 175 -10.59 10.20 -3.31
C ASN A 175 -10.31 9.48 -2.00
N ASP A 176 -10.37 8.15 -1.99
CA ASP A 176 -10.09 7.39 -0.78
C ASP A 176 -8.67 6.85 -0.83
N PHE A 177 -7.77 7.59 -0.17
CA PHE A 177 -6.52 7.06 0.32
C PHE A 177 -6.84 5.77 1.10
N ALA A 178 -6.47 4.61 0.57
CA ALA A 178 -6.25 3.45 1.44
C ALA A 178 -5.09 3.87 2.37
N PRO A 179 -5.28 3.90 3.70
CA PRO A 179 -4.20 4.25 4.61
C PRO A 179 -3.01 3.36 4.32
N PHE A 180 -1.81 3.94 4.30
CA PHE A 180 -0.59 3.15 4.35
C PHE A 180 -0.72 2.17 5.52
N SER A 181 -0.68 0.86 5.25
CA SER A 181 -0.23 -0.02 6.31
C SER A 181 1.22 0.36 6.56
N HIS A 182 1.54 0.64 7.81
CA HIS A 182 2.89 0.98 8.27
C HIS A 182 3.93 -0.13 7.96
N ASP A 183 3.48 -1.24 7.36
CA ASP A 183 4.24 -2.43 6.98
C ASP A 183 4.49 -2.56 5.45
N ALA A 184 4.00 -1.62 4.62
CA ALA A 184 4.06 -1.73 3.15
C ALA A 184 5.22 -0.95 2.48
N GLU A 185 6.22 -0.51 3.24
CA GLU A 185 7.48 0.00 2.70
C GLU A 185 8.59 -1.03 2.95
N SER A 186 9.20 -1.53 1.87
CA SER A 186 10.35 -2.41 1.99
C SER A 186 11.62 -1.58 2.26
N GLY A 187 11.87 -1.12 3.49
CA GLY A 187 13.26 -0.72 3.79
C GLY A 187 13.57 0.27 4.90
N HIS A 188 12.63 1.00 5.50
CA HIS A 188 12.98 1.93 6.58
C HIS A 188 11.94 1.93 7.69
N SER A 189 12.37 1.62 8.92
CA SER A 189 11.59 1.94 10.12
C SER A 189 11.43 3.45 10.18
N VAL A 190 10.21 3.94 9.97
CA VAL A 190 9.89 5.36 10.17
C VAL A 190 10.28 5.70 11.61
N PRO A 191 11.21 6.64 11.84
CA PRO A 191 11.55 7.04 13.20
C PRO A 191 10.30 7.61 13.86
N GLU A 192 9.97 7.09 15.04
CA GLU A 192 8.88 7.63 15.87
C GLU A 192 8.97 9.16 15.91
N PRO A 193 7.84 9.86 15.74
CA PRO A 193 7.86 11.28 15.44
C PRO A 193 8.65 12.03 16.52
N SER A 194 9.66 12.77 16.07
CA SER A 194 10.60 13.58 16.89
C SER A 194 9.89 14.60 17.80
N THR A 195 8.56 14.70 17.69
CA THR A 195 7.64 15.39 18.58
C THR A 195 7.78 15.02 20.07
N ILE A 196 8.08 13.77 20.44
CA ILE A 196 8.32 13.41 21.86
C ILE A 196 9.63 14.03 22.36
N LEU A 197 10.68 14.01 21.54
CA LEU A 197 11.96 14.67 21.85
C LEU A 197 11.80 16.20 21.90
N LEU A 198 11.00 16.78 21.01
CA LEU A 198 10.71 18.22 20.97
C LEU A 198 9.83 18.67 22.16
N LEU A 199 8.84 17.87 22.55
CA LEU A 199 8.02 18.10 23.74
C LEU A 199 8.84 17.98 25.02
N GLY A 200 9.70 16.95 25.11
CA GLY A 200 10.60 16.74 26.25
C GLY A 200 11.62 17.85 26.41
N SER A 201 12.26 18.29 25.32
CA SER A 201 13.21 19.41 25.35
C SER A 201 12.52 20.76 25.61
N GLY A 202 11.30 20.97 25.10
CA GLY A 202 10.51 22.17 25.35
C GLY A 202 10.13 22.34 26.83
N LEU A 203 9.73 21.25 27.50
CA LEU A 203 9.36 21.27 28.92
C LEU A 203 10.58 21.50 29.83
N LEU A 204 11.74 20.92 29.51
CA LEU A 204 13.00 21.17 30.22
C LEU A 204 13.45 22.63 30.09
N GLY A 205 13.32 23.24 28.91
CA GLY A 205 13.62 24.66 28.70
C GLY A 205 12.73 25.61 29.52
N LEU A 206 11.44 25.28 29.67
CA LEU A 206 10.50 26.04 30.52
C LEU A 206 10.80 25.90 32.01
N PHE A 207 11.22 24.70 32.46
CA PHE A 207 11.62 24.46 33.85
C PHE A 207 12.92 25.21 34.19
N TRP A 208 13.90 25.20 33.30
CA TRP A 208 15.19 25.86 33.50
C TRP A 208 15.06 27.40 33.57
N ARG A 209 14.17 27.98 32.75
CA ARG A 209 13.87 29.42 32.79
C ARG A 209 13.24 29.88 34.12
N LYS A 210 12.58 28.98 34.86
CA LYS A 210 11.95 29.31 36.16
C LYS A 210 12.96 29.34 37.31
N PHE A 211 14.09 28.64 37.20
CA PHE A 211 15.16 28.63 38.19
C PHE A 211 16.19 29.76 38.04
N LEU A 212 16.36 30.31 36.83
CA LEU A 212 17.23 31.47 36.56
C LEU A 212 16.64 32.83 36.94
N ARG A 213 15.49 32.87 37.63
CA ARG A 213 14.78 34.09 38.08
C ARG A 213 14.83 34.30 39.60
N LYS A 214 15.87 33.81 40.28
CA LYS A 214 16.18 34.16 41.67
C LYS A 214 17.46 34.96 41.75
#